data_AF-A0A6V8NQG9-F1
#
_entry.id   AF-A0A6V8NQG9-F1
#
_cell.length_a   1.000
_cell.length_b   1.000
_cell.length_c   1.000
_cell.angle_alpha   90.00
_cell.angle_beta   90.00
_cell.angle_gamma   90.00
#
_symmetry.space_group_name_H-M   'P 1'
#
loop_
_entity.id
_entity.type
_entity.pdbx_description
1 polymer ?
#
loop_
_entity_poly.entity_id
_entity_poly.type
_entity_poly.pdbx_seq_one_letter_code
_entity_poly.pdbx_strand_id
1 'polypeptide(L)'
;MDVNDTVDAVGFDFIQAPTVECKYFIDDKKGQLELGRGTKDCVIKIEKFESKIISRKPLEFANLETLSMVMLDYDFNGEAFDLDEVFYAEELKKNGYEVRFAEDKVKRQIMVIYIDIFGNEKREIKILSDFNGKRKKVLEK
;
A
#
# COMPACT_ATOMS: atom_id res chain seq x y z
N MET A 1 -3.95 44.22 28.15
CA MET A 1 -3.84 42.80 27.77
C MET A 1 -4.77 42.64 26.60
N ASP A 2 -4.19 42.49 25.42
CA ASP A 2 -4.92 42.45 24.14
C ASP A 2 -5.75 41.18 24.06
N VAL A 3 -6.99 41.32 23.61
CA VAL A 3 -8.05 40.30 23.62
C VAL A 3 -8.14 39.60 22.26
N ASN A 4 -7.06 39.67 21.49
CA ASN A 4 -6.93 39.13 20.14
C ASN A 4 -5.82 38.07 20.06
N ASP A 5 -5.81 37.12 20.98
CA ASP A 5 -5.31 35.78 20.62
C ASP A 5 -6.32 35.20 19.63
N THR A 6 -6.19 35.61 18.36
CA THR A 6 -6.72 34.82 17.25
C THR A 6 -6.00 33.49 17.34
N VAL A 7 -6.71 32.51 17.92
CA VAL A 7 -6.37 31.10 17.77
C VAL A 7 -6.40 30.89 16.25
N ASP A 8 -5.22 30.95 15.63
CA ASP A 8 -5.03 30.47 14.26
C ASP A 8 -5.33 28.98 14.34
N ALA A 9 -6.61 28.65 14.16
CA ALA A 9 -7.03 27.31 13.84
C ALA A 9 -6.38 26.99 12.50
N VAL A 10 -5.16 26.46 12.55
CA VAL A 10 -4.48 25.78 11.45
C VAL A 10 -5.24 24.49 11.19
N GLY A 11 -6.44 24.63 10.64
CA GLY A 11 -7.44 23.59 10.44
C GLY A 11 -7.42 23.02 9.03
N PHE A 12 -6.24 22.92 8.42
CA PHE A 12 -6.02 22.17 7.20
C PHE A 12 -4.62 21.59 7.27
N ASP A 13 -4.46 20.44 7.95
CA ASP A 13 -3.31 19.60 7.65
C ASP A 13 -3.42 19.25 6.17
N PHE A 14 -2.52 19.83 5.35
CA PHE A 14 -2.49 19.57 3.93
C PHE A 14 -2.25 18.07 3.75
N ILE A 15 -3.24 17.35 3.23
CA ILE A 15 -3.10 15.93 2.93
C ILE A 15 -1.99 15.81 1.88
N GLN A 16 -0.90 15.14 2.25
CA GLN A 16 0.19 14.87 1.33
C GLN A 16 0.33 13.38 1.13
N ALA A 17 -0.06 12.93 -0.07
CA ALA A 17 0.08 11.52 -0.42
C ALA A 17 1.55 11.07 -0.25
N PRO A 18 1.78 9.92 0.41
CA PRO A 18 3.10 9.38 0.60
C PRO A 18 3.75 9.08 -0.76
N THR A 19 5.09 9.11 -0.80
CA THR A 19 5.85 8.58 -1.92
C THR A 19 5.86 7.06 -1.81
N VAL A 20 5.37 6.37 -2.84
CA VAL A 20 5.29 4.91 -2.89
C VAL A 20 5.97 4.39 -4.15
N GLU A 21 6.85 3.41 -4.02
CA GLU A 21 7.46 2.69 -5.14
C GLU A 21 7.26 1.19 -4.93
N CYS A 22 6.71 0.52 -5.96
CA CYS A 22 6.35 -0.88 -5.92
C CYS A 22 6.87 -1.66 -7.12
N LYS A 23 7.11 -2.96 -6.91
CA LYS A 23 7.25 -3.96 -7.97
C LYS A 23 6.01 -4.84 -8.01
N TYR A 24 5.54 -5.10 -9.22
CA TYR A 24 4.36 -5.90 -9.50
C TYR A 24 4.78 -7.16 -10.27
N PHE A 25 4.47 -8.34 -9.75
CA PHE A 25 4.81 -9.61 -10.38
C PHE A 25 3.88 -10.75 -9.96
N ILE A 26 3.82 -11.80 -10.77
CA ILE A 26 3.20 -13.08 -10.38
C ILE A 26 4.26 -13.98 -9.72
N ASP A 27 3.89 -14.65 -8.65
CA ASP A 27 4.72 -15.65 -7.97
C ASP A 27 3.89 -16.88 -7.57
N ASP A 28 4.57 -17.96 -7.21
CA ASP A 28 3.90 -19.11 -6.61
C ASP A 28 3.27 -18.74 -5.27
N LYS A 29 2.09 -19.31 -5.02
CA LYS A 29 1.37 -19.13 -3.77
C LYS A 29 2.18 -19.66 -2.60
N LYS A 30 2.28 -18.87 -1.53
CA LYS A 30 2.94 -19.27 -0.28
C LYS A 30 1.92 -19.90 0.67
N GLY A 31 2.30 -20.97 1.36
CA GLY A 31 1.44 -21.64 2.35
C GLY A 31 0.73 -22.87 1.81
N GLN A 32 -0.37 -23.26 2.45
CA GLN A 32 -1.09 -24.49 2.13
C GLN A 32 -1.91 -24.31 0.86
N LEU A 33 -1.65 -25.16 -0.15
CA LEU A 33 -2.42 -25.19 -1.39
C LEU A 33 -3.72 -25.97 -1.17
N GLU A 34 -4.86 -25.31 -1.37
CA GLU A 34 -6.15 -25.98 -1.37
C GLU A 34 -6.40 -26.66 -2.71
N LEU A 35 -6.89 -27.92 -2.69
CA LEU A 35 -7.24 -28.63 -3.91
C LEU A 35 -8.33 -27.85 -4.67
N GLY A 36 -8.06 -27.52 -5.93
CA GLY A 36 -9.01 -26.85 -6.84
C GLY A 36 -8.94 -25.32 -6.87
N ARG A 37 -8.02 -24.68 -6.10
CA ARG A 37 -7.75 -23.24 -6.19
C ARG A 37 -6.49 -22.94 -7.01
N GLY A 38 -6.40 -21.73 -7.55
CA GLY A 38 -5.24 -21.24 -8.28
C GLY A 38 -3.93 -21.35 -7.48
N THR A 39 -2.83 -21.64 -8.19
CA THR A 39 -1.49 -21.87 -7.59
C THR A 39 -0.61 -20.62 -7.62
N LYS A 40 -1.11 -19.52 -8.17
CA LYS A 40 -0.39 -18.27 -8.41
C LYS A 40 -0.98 -17.13 -7.60
N ASP A 41 -0.11 -16.29 -7.08
CA ASP A 41 -0.45 -15.02 -6.46
C ASP A 41 0.04 -13.86 -7.31
N CYS A 42 -0.78 -12.81 -7.39
CA CYS A 42 -0.31 -11.47 -7.67
C CYS A 42 0.44 -10.94 -6.44
N VAL A 43 1.61 -10.36 -6.68
CA VAL A 43 2.48 -9.81 -5.62
C VAL A 43 2.72 -8.33 -5.89
N ILE A 44 2.39 -7.50 -4.90
CA ILE A 44 2.79 -6.11 -4.81
C ILE A 44 3.90 -6.02 -3.76
N LYS A 45 5.14 -5.87 -4.22
CA LYS A 45 6.29 -5.67 -3.35
C LYS A 45 6.51 -4.18 -3.17
N ILE A 46 6.32 -3.69 -1.95
CA ILE A 46 6.58 -2.28 -1.60
C ILE A 46 8.08 -2.14 -1.35
N GLU A 47 8.76 -1.37 -2.20
CA GLU A 47 10.20 -1.12 -2.07
C GLU A 47 10.47 0.18 -1.33
N LYS A 48 9.58 1.16 -1.52
CA LYS A 48 9.67 2.47 -0.90
C LYS A 48 8.31 2.94 -0.40
N PHE A 49 8.26 3.44 0.83
CA PHE A 49 7.12 4.18 1.37
C PHE A 49 7.64 5.28 2.31
N GLU A 50 7.39 6.54 1.94
CA GLU A 50 7.84 7.71 2.70
C GLU A 50 6.68 8.70 2.84
N SER A 51 6.27 8.95 4.09
CA SER A 51 5.25 9.96 4.42
C SER A 51 5.80 11.36 4.20
N LYS A 52 4.94 12.26 3.73
CA LYS A 52 5.28 13.68 3.59
C LYS A 52 4.58 14.46 4.69
N ILE A 53 5.36 15.03 5.60
CA ILE A 53 4.83 15.72 6.78
C ILE A 53 5.32 17.15 6.74
N ILE A 54 4.41 18.12 6.82
CA ILE A 54 4.76 19.51 7.09
C ILE A 54 4.75 19.70 8.60
N SER A 55 5.89 19.53 9.24
CA SER A 55 6.03 19.80 10.67
C SER A 55 6.99 20.96 10.90
N ARG A 56 6.74 21.75 11.96
CA ARG A 56 7.65 22.81 12.41
C ARG A 56 9.00 22.25 12.90
N LYS A 57 9.06 20.95 13.22
CA LYS A 57 10.29 20.22 13.53
C LYS A 57 10.53 19.13 12.48
N PRO A 58 11.77 18.93 12.00
CA PRO A 58 12.07 17.80 11.14
C PRO A 58 11.77 16.50 11.89
N LEU A 59 10.79 15.74 11.42
CA LEU A 59 10.61 14.36 11.79
C LEU A 59 11.19 13.53 10.65
N GLU A 60 12.21 12.74 10.95
CA GLU A 60 12.78 11.79 9.98
C GLU A 60 12.32 10.38 10.34
N PHE A 61 11.79 9.69 9.34
CA PHE A 61 11.37 8.30 9.43
C PHE A 61 12.18 7.48 8.43
N ALA A 62 12.53 6.26 8.81
CA ALA A 62 13.13 5.30 7.89
C ALA A 62 12.11 4.86 6.83
N ASN A 63 12.63 4.32 5.73
CA ASN A 63 11.80 3.74 4.67
C ASN A 63 10.83 2.69 5.24
N LEU A 64 9.56 2.73 4.80
CA LEU A 64 8.47 1.84 5.23
C LEU A 64 8.02 2.00 6.69
N GLU A 65 8.71 2.80 7.51
CA GLU A 65 8.40 2.93 8.95
C GLU A 65 7.00 3.49 9.20
N THR A 66 6.54 4.38 8.32
CA THR A 66 5.26 5.07 8.46
C THR A 66 4.13 4.43 7.70
N LEU A 67 4.38 3.32 6.99
CA LEU A 67 3.30 2.54 6.37
C LEU A 67 2.39 2.01 7.49
N SER A 68 1.09 2.28 7.40
CA SER A 68 0.09 1.77 8.34
C SER A 68 -0.60 0.53 7.79
N MET A 69 -1.16 0.63 6.59
CA MET A 69 -1.88 -0.47 5.96
C MET A 69 -1.99 -0.29 4.45
N VAL A 70 -2.31 -1.40 3.77
CA VAL A 70 -2.71 -1.44 2.36
C VAL A 70 -4.10 -2.04 2.25
N MET A 71 -5.00 -1.36 1.54
CA MET A 71 -6.36 -1.82 1.28
C MET A 71 -6.53 -2.16 -0.20
N LEU A 72 -7.27 -3.23 -0.48
CA LEU A 72 -7.58 -3.70 -1.83
C LEU A 72 -9.09 -3.71 -2.09
N ASP A 73 -9.45 -3.30 -3.29
CA ASP A 73 -10.72 -3.56 -3.97
C ASP A 73 -10.36 -4.33 -5.26
N TYR A 74 -10.83 -5.56 -5.40
CA TYR A 74 -10.45 -6.47 -6.48
C TYR A 74 -11.24 -6.29 -7.79
N ASP A 75 -12.32 -5.50 -7.77
CA ASP A 75 -13.21 -5.28 -8.91
C ASP A 75 -13.64 -3.82 -9.02
N PHE A 76 -12.70 -2.92 -8.80
CA PHE A 76 -12.96 -1.49 -8.74
C PHE A 76 -13.63 -1.00 -10.03
N ASN A 77 -14.84 -0.46 -9.91
CA ASN A 77 -15.66 -0.08 -11.06
C ASN A 77 -15.35 1.33 -11.61
N GLY A 78 -14.53 2.12 -10.91
CA GLY A 78 -14.26 3.53 -11.25
C GLY A 78 -15.03 4.55 -10.42
N GLU A 79 -15.95 4.12 -9.56
CA GLU A 79 -16.88 4.99 -8.84
C GLU A 79 -16.62 5.00 -7.32
N ALA A 80 -16.82 3.86 -6.66
CA ALA A 80 -16.71 3.72 -5.22
C ALA A 80 -15.71 2.61 -4.88
N PHE A 81 -14.94 2.82 -3.81
CA PHE A 81 -14.02 1.81 -3.28
C PHE A 81 -14.81 0.83 -2.41
N ASP A 82 -14.90 -0.42 -2.85
CA ASP A 82 -15.51 -1.52 -2.09
C ASP A 82 -14.40 -2.36 -1.46
N LEU A 83 -14.30 -2.34 -0.13
CA LEU A 83 -13.18 -2.95 0.56
C LEU A 83 -13.29 -4.48 0.58
N ASP A 84 -12.36 -5.15 -0.09
CA ASP A 84 -12.25 -6.61 -0.07
C ASP A 84 -11.25 -7.12 0.97
N GLU A 85 -10.07 -6.50 1.07
CA GLU A 85 -8.98 -7.01 1.91
C GLU A 85 -8.09 -5.90 2.46
N VAL A 86 -7.60 -6.10 3.69
CA VAL A 86 -6.69 -5.18 4.40
C VAL A 86 -5.42 -5.92 4.80
N PHE A 87 -4.27 -5.30 4.54
CA PHE A 87 -2.95 -5.78 4.92
C PHE A 87 -2.30 -4.78 5.86
N TYR A 88 -2.14 -5.13 7.14
CA TYR A 88 -1.51 -4.26 8.12
C TYR A 88 0.02 -4.29 8.01
N ALA A 89 0.66 -3.14 8.21
CA ALA A 89 2.11 -3.01 8.08
C ALA A 89 2.90 -3.97 8.98
N GLU A 90 2.41 -4.25 10.19
CA GLU A 90 3.05 -5.20 11.12
C GLU A 90 3.11 -6.63 10.57
N GLU A 91 2.12 -7.03 9.76
CA GLU A 91 2.09 -8.34 9.11
C GLU A 91 2.93 -8.34 7.83
N LEU A 92 2.83 -7.26 7.06
CA LEU A 92 3.65 -7.03 5.87
C LEU A 92 5.14 -7.04 6.23
N LYS A 93 5.55 -6.42 7.34
CA LYS A 93 6.95 -6.42 7.78
C LYS A 93 7.51 -7.83 7.96
N LYS A 94 6.70 -8.77 8.45
CA LYS A 94 7.08 -10.19 8.64
C LYS A 94 7.25 -10.95 7.33
N ASN A 95 6.56 -10.53 6.26
CA ASN A 95 6.63 -11.17 4.94
C ASN A 95 7.49 -10.39 3.92
N GLY A 96 8.23 -9.37 4.39
CA GLY A 96 9.07 -8.53 3.56
C GLY A 96 8.30 -7.50 2.76
N TYR A 97 7.19 -6.97 3.26
CA TYR A 97 6.36 -5.96 2.59
C TYR A 97 5.85 -6.43 1.22
N GLU A 98 5.41 -7.69 1.16
CA GLU A 98 4.73 -8.28 0.01
C GLU A 98 3.23 -8.37 0.32
N VAL A 99 2.41 -7.56 -0.37
CA VAL A 99 0.96 -7.80 -0.43
C VAL A 99 0.75 -8.92 -1.46
N ARG A 100 0.09 -10.01 -1.05
CA ARG A 100 -0.11 -11.21 -1.87
C ARG A 100 -1.57 -11.59 -1.87
N PHE A 101 -2.11 -11.84 -3.06
CA PHE A 101 -3.48 -12.29 -3.24
C PHE A 101 -3.57 -13.16 -4.49
N ALA A 102 -4.55 -14.07 -4.51
CA ALA A 102 -4.69 -15.01 -5.61
C ALA A 102 -5.01 -14.28 -6.92
N GLU A 103 -4.37 -14.73 -8.01
CA GLU A 103 -4.49 -14.11 -9.33
C GLU A 103 -5.94 -14.03 -9.82
N ASP A 104 -6.75 -15.05 -9.51
CA ASP A 104 -8.15 -15.18 -9.89
C ASP A 104 -9.09 -14.18 -9.16
N LYS A 105 -8.60 -13.50 -8.11
CA LYS A 105 -9.34 -12.40 -7.49
C LYS A 105 -9.35 -11.16 -8.38
N VAL A 106 -8.33 -10.95 -9.22
CA VAL A 106 -8.28 -9.79 -10.12
C VAL A 106 -9.32 -9.95 -11.21
N LYS A 107 -10.39 -9.16 -11.15
CA LYS A 107 -11.42 -9.17 -12.19
C LYS A 107 -11.02 -8.24 -13.34
N ARG A 108 -11.53 -7.00 -13.35
CA ARG A 108 -11.21 -6.02 -14.39
C ARG A 108 -9.97 -5.21 -14.03
N GLN A 109 -10.04 -4.53 -12.90
CA GLN A 109 -8.99 -3.68 -12.36
C GLN A 109 -9.15 -3.70 -10.84
N ILE A 110 -8.03 -3.55 -10.15
CA ILE A 110 -8.00 -3.44 -8.69
C ILE A 110 -7.65 -2.01 -8.31
N MET A 111 -8.24 -1.52 -7.22
CA MET A 111 -7.74 -0.34 -6.54
C MET A 111 -6.88 -0.76 -5.35
N VAL A 112 -5.72 -0.15 -5.24
CA VAL A 112 -4.77 -0.32 -4.13
C VAL A 112 -4.65 1.01 -3.41
N ILE A 113 -4.92 1.03 -2.11
CA ILE A 113 -4.76 2.23 -1.29
C ILE A 113 -3.69 1.96 -0.24
N TYR A 114 -2.63 2.76 -0.24
CA TYR A 114 -1.59 2.75 0.78
C TYR A 114 -1.84 3.89 1.75
N ILE A 115 -1.86 3.61 3.06
CA ILE A 115 -2.19 4.59 4.09
C ILE A 115 -1.01 4.70 5.07
N ASP A 116 -0.63 5.92 5.42
CA ASP A 116 0.37 6.18 6.46
C ASP A 116 -0.24 6.29 7.87
N ILE A 117 0.61 6.34 8.89
CA ILE A 117 0.18 6.49 10.30
C ILE A 117 -0.49 7.85 10.60
N PHE A 118 -0.45 8.81 9.68
CA PHE A 118 -1.07 10.13 9.79
C PHE A 118 -2.42 10.19 9.07
N GLY A 119 -2.81 9.12 8.37
CA GLY A 119 -4.04 9.04 7.59
C GLY A 119 -3.94 9.59 6.17
N ASN A 120 -2.75 9.96 5.69
CA ASN A 120 -2.59 10.29 4.27
C ASN A 120 -2.62 9.01 3.42
N GLU A 121 -3.21 9.13 2.24
CA GLU A 121 -3.40 8.01 1.34
C GLU A 121 -2.76 8.23 -0.03
N LYS A 122 -2.27 7.14 -0.62
CA LYS A 122 -1.88 7.03 -2.03
C LYS A 122 -2.75 5.96 -2.68
N ARG A 123 -3.44 6.31 -3.76
CA ARG A 123 -4.26 5.38 -4.54
C ARG A 123 -3.55 4.99 -5.85
N GLU A 124 -3.65 3.72 -6.22
CA GLU A 124 -3.24 3.20 -7.52
C GLU A 124 -4.31 2.28 -8.09
N ILE A 125 -4.47 2.29 -9.42
CA ILE A 125 -5.30 1.32 -10.14
C ILE A 125 -4.36 0.40 -10.91
N LYS A 126 -4.60 -0.91 -10.82
CA LYS A 126 -3.82 -1.93 -11.53
C LYS A 126 -4.72 -2.92 -12.24
N ILE A 127 -4.21 -3.51 -13.31
CA ILE A 127 -4.82 -4.62 -14.01
C ILE A 127 -3.88 -5.83 -13.97
N LEU A 128 -4.39 -7.01 -14.31
CA LEU A 128 -3.60 -8.24 -14.25
C LEU A 128 -2.29 -8.15 -15.06
N SER A 129 -2.31 -7.48 -16.23
CA SER A 129 -1.12 -7.30 -17.06
C SER A 129 -0.03 -6.42 -16.43
N ASP A 130 -0.33 -5.65 -15.38
CA ASP A 130 0.68 -4.90 -14.63
C ASP A 130 1.58 -5.81 -13.78
N PHE A 131 1.13 -7.04 -13.48
CA PHE A 131 1.87 -8.04 -12.70
C PHE A 131 2.84 -8.87 -13.56
N ASN A 132 3.34 -8.29 -14.65
CA ASN A 132 4.24 -8.98 -15.59
C ASN A 132 5.72 -9.00 -15.17
N GLY A 133 6.08 -8.38 -14.05
CA GLY A 133 7.44 -8.36 -13.56
C GLY A 133 7.97 -9.76 -13.25
N LYS A 134 9.27 -9.97 -13.37
CA LYS A 134 9.92 -11.18 -12.85
C LYS A 134 10.47 -10.90 -11.47
N ARG A 135 10.21 -11.79 -10.51
CA ARG A 135 10.91 -11.77 -9.22
C ARG A 135 12.41 -11.92 -9.49
N LYS A 136 13.19 -10.86 -9.27
CA LYS A 136 14.65 -10.96 -9.31
C LYS A 136 15.07 -11.86 -8.14
N LYS A 137 15.49 -13.09 -8.43
CA LYS A 137 16.13 -13.94 -7.42
C LYS A 137 17.37 -13.20 -6.95
N VAL A 138 17.39 -12.78 -5.70
CA VAL A 138 18.63 -12.33 -5.06
C VAL A 138 19.51 -13.57 -4.97
N LEU A 139 20.60 -13.59 -5.74
CA LEU A 139 21.67 -14.56 -5.55
C LEU A 139 22.29 -14.22 -4.19
N GLU A 140 21.98 -15.01 -3.16
CA GLU A 140 22.78 -15.03 -1.94
C GLU A 140 24.20 -15.45 -2.36
N LYS A 141 25.17 -14.57 -2.10
CA LYS A 141 26.60 -14.84 -2.20
C LYS A 141 27.15 -15.18 -0.83
#